data_AF-A0A1W9V167-F1
#
_entry.id   AF-A0A1W9V167-F1
#
_cell.length_a   1.000
_cell.length_b   1.000
_cell.length_c   1.000
_cell.angle_alpha   90.00
_cell.angle_beta   90.00
_cell.angle_gamma   90.00
#
_symmetry.space_group_name_H-M   'P 1'
#
loop_
_entity.id
_entity.type
_entity.pdbx_description
1 polymer ?
#
loop_
_entity_poly.entity_id
_entity_poly.type
_entity_poly.pdbx_seq_one_letter_code
_entity_poly.pdbx_strand_id
1 'polypeptide(L)'
;MNEEQKITYKQRYTQAKQKGVSFWPDIIYKDLLMTFGIFLFLVGLAAFVGVPLDPKADPSDSNYIPRPEWYFLFLFEFLKYVPGKLEWVGTIVIPGIAVAALFLLPFYDKSPIRYWKKRKVGLSIMGVIVLAMIGLTVRAVATTPEQAEVTVANSIREQVILQQDLGMPPYGLAYGGPLSKAEIEAIVAFMRYTWDDRAELPAEAAIAAPPTWEEGMIPSYEIEISKIVMRNCVSCHRPGKENNNYLMQSYQEMLTTGDNADKNLIAGDLNSYLYQTIAGNAVLDANGEVLIHQMPLTKIMKEEYIKMFEAWILNGMPETAEEAEALSATPEPEP
;
A
#
# COMPACT_ATOMS: atom_id res chain seq x y z
N MET A 1 -33.67 -14.30 -48.37
CA MET A 1 -34.85 -13.50 -47.95
C MET A 1 -35.45 -12.92 -49.20
N ASN A 2 -36.73 -13.18 -49.46
CA ASN A 2 -37.43 -12.69 -50.66
C ASN A 2 -37.67 -11.17 -50.55
N GLU A 3 -37.88 -10.47 -51.67
CA GLU A 3 -38.08 -9.01 -51.71
C GLU A 3 -39.31 -8.57 -50.89
N GLU A 4 -40.38 -9.35 -50.95
CA GLU A 4 -41.59 -9.12 -50.14
C GLU A 4 -41.29 -9.14 -48.63
N GLN A 5 -40.45 -10.08 -48.18
CA GLN A 5 -40.04 -10.18 -46.77
C GLN A 5 -39.21 -8.97 -46.32
N LYS A 6 -38.36 -8.43 -47.21
CA LYS A 6 -37.58 -7.20 -46.92
C LYS A 6 -38.50 -6.00 -46.71
N ILE A 7 -39.51 -5.85 -47.57
CA ILE A 7 -40.47 -4.74 -47.50
C ILE A 7 -41.29 -4.83 -46.22
N THR A 8 -41.88 -5.99 -45.92
CA THR A 8 -42.65 -6.21 -44.68
C THR A 8 -41.79 -5.98 -43.43
N TYR A 9 -40.53 -6.42 -43.45
CA TYR A 9 -39.59 -6.19 -42.35
C TYR A 9 -39.32 -4.69 -42.15
N LYS A 10 -39.05 -3.94 -43.24
CA LYS A 10 -38.76 -2.51 -43.18
C LYS A 10 -39.95 -1.70 -42.69
N GLN A 11 -41.17 -2.07 -43.10
CA GLN A 11 -42.41 -1.47 -42.60
C GLN A 11 -42.59 -1.71 -41.10
N ARG A 12 -42.46 -2.96 -40.63
CA ARG A 12 -42.52 -3.29 -39.20
C ARG A 12 -41.46 -2.59 -38.37
N TYR A 13 -40.22 -2.53 -38.89
CA TYR A 13 -39.12 -1.83 -38.23
C TYR A 13 -39.41 -0.33 -38.08
N THR A 14 -39.89 0.32 -39.15
CA THR A 14 -40.22 1.75 -39.13
C THR A 14 -41.36 2.05 -38.16
N GLN A 15 -42.40 1.21 -38.15
CA GLN A 15 -43.52 1.32 -37.21
C GLN A 15 -43.08 1.10 -35.75
N ALA A 16 -42.18 0.13 -35.51
CA ALA A 16 -41.62 -0.11 -34.17
C ALA A 16 -40.73 1.04 -33.70
N LYS A 17 -39.96 1.66 -34.61
CA LYS A 17 -39.12 2.83 -34.31
C LYS A 17 -39.96 4.06 -33.98
N GLN A 18 -41.10 4.23 -34.64
CA GLN A 18 -42.07 5.29 -34.32
C GLN A 18 -42.78 5.07 -32.98
N LYS A 19 -42.93 3.82 -32.52
CA LYS A 19 -43.47 3.46 -31.20
C LYS A 19 -42.41 3.36 -30.09
N GLY A 20 -41.12 3.56 -30.41
CA GLY A 20 -40.03 3.37 -29.46
C GLY A 20 -40.09 4.37 -28.31
N VAL A 21 -39.63 3.95 -27.12
CA VAL A 21 -39.41 4.85 -25.98
C VAL A 21 -38.16 5.70 -26.20
N SER A 22 -38.15 6.92 -25.67
CA SER A 22 -37.00 7.81 -25.78
C SER A 22 -35.84 7.30 -24.93
N PHE A 23 -34.60 7.46 -25.41
CA PHE A 23 -33.43 7.07 -24.62
C PHE A 23 -33.33 7.87 -23.32
N TRP A 24 -33.46 9.19 -23.43
CA TRP A 24 -33.63 10.08 -22.29
C TRP A 24 -35.07 10.60 -22.25
N PRO A 25 -35.75 10.58 -21.09
CA PRO A 25 -35.29 10.10 -19.79
C PRO A 25 -35.57 8.60 -19.53
N ASP A 26 -36.37 7.94 -20.37
CA ASP A 26 -37.00 6.66 -20.02
C ASP A 26 -36.02 5.49 -19.82
N ILE A 27 -35.00 5.35 -20.70
CA ILE A 27 -34.03 4.26 -20.60
C ILE A 27 -33.05 4.53 -19.45
N ILE A 28 -32.53 5.75 -19.35
CA ILE A 28 -31.59 6.11 -18.28
C ILE A 28 -32.22 5.92 -16.89
N TYR A 29 -33.49 6.27 -16.72
CA TYR A 29 -34.18 6.05 -15.45
C TYR A 29 -34.26 4.56 -15.08
N LYS A 30 -34.57 3.70 -16.06
CA LYS A 30 -34.59 2.23 -15.86
C LYS A 30 -33.21 1.68 -15.55
N ASP A 31 -32.18 2.15 -16.27
CA ASP A 31 -30.79 1.73 -16.06
C ASP A 31 -30.28 2.15 -14.68
N LEU A 32 -30.62 3.36 -14.23
CA LEU A 32 -30.31 3.84 -12.89
C LEU A 32 -30.96 2.96 -11.82
N LEU A 33 -32.25 2.66 -11.96
CA LEU A 33 -32.98 1.82 -11.01
C LEU A 33 -32.40 0.41 -10.95
N MET A 34 -32.11 -0.20 -12.09
CA MET A 34 -31.50 -1.54 -12.16
C MET A 34 -30.08 -1.56 -11.59
N THR A 35 -29.26 -0.58 -11.94
CA THR A 35 -27.87 -0.48 -11.45
C THR A 35 -27.85 -0.27 -9.94
N PHE A 36 -28.72 0.61 -9.42
CA PHE A 36 -28.86 0.83 -7.99
C PHE A 36 -29.36 -0.43 -7.28
N GLY A 37 -30.30 -1.16 -7.87
CA GLY A 37 -30.76 -2.45 -7.35
C GLY A 37 -29.65 -3.51 -7.28
N ILE A 38 -28.85 -3.64 -8.34
CA ILE A 38 -27.68 -4.55 -8.36
C ILE A 38 -26.65 -4.11 -7.32
N PHE A 39 -26.39 -2.81 -7.20
CA PHE A 39 -25.47 -2.27 -6.20
C PHE A 39 -25.92 -2.62 -4.77
N LEU A 40 -27.19 -2.38 -4.44
CA LEU A 40 -27.74 -2.75 -3.13
C LEU A 40 -27.70 -4.27 -2.91
N PHE A 41 -27.94 -5.07 -3.95
CA PHE A 41 -27.83 -6.52 -3.88
C PHE A 41 -26.39 -6.96 -3.56
N LEU A 42 -25.38 -6.40 -4.23
CA LEU A 42 -23.98 -6.70 -3.97
C LEU A 42 -23.54 -6.24 -2.57
N VAL A 43 -23.96 -5.06 -2.13
CA VAL A 43 -23.72 -4.57 -0.75
C VAL A 43 -24.39 -5.50 0.27
N GLY A 44 -25.61 -5.96 -0.01
CA GLY A 44 -26.31 -6.94 0.82
C GLY A 44 -25.55 -8.27 0.90
N LEU A 45 -25.09 -8.82 -0.22
CA LEU A 45 -24.27 -10.03 -0.21
C LEU A 45 -22.98 -9.82 0.59
N ALA A 46 -22.29 -8.70 0.39
CA ALA A 46 -21.07 -8.39 1.14
C ALA A 46 -21.33 -8.25 2.66
N ALA A 47 -22.44 -7.64 3.06
CA ALA A 47 -22.78 -7.40 4.45
C ALA A 47 -23.32 -8.64 5.19
N PHE A 48 -24.08 -9.51 4.51
CA PHE A 48 -24.77 -10.64 5.15
C PHE A 48 -24.14 -12.02 4.86
N VAL A 49 -23.50 -12.20 3.71
CA VAL A 49 -22.84 -13.46 3.33
C VAL A 49 -21.33 -13.37 3.56
N GLY A 50 -20.74 -12.20 3.31
CA GLY A 50 -19.30 -12.00 3.35
C GLY A 50 -18.58 -12.71 2.19
N VAL A 51 -17.28 -12.51 2.10
CA VAL A 51 -16.41 -13.24 1.17
C VAL A 51 -15.44 -14.07 2.04
N PRO A 52 -15.38 -15.40 1.89
CA PRO A 52 -14.38 -16.19 2.58
C PRO A 52 -13.01 -15.71 2.13
N LEU A 53 -12.17 -15.31 3.08
CA LEU A 53 -10.81 -14.87 2.81
C LEU A 53 -9.87 -16.05 3.04
N ASP A 54 -9.05 -16.34 2.03
CA ASP A 54 -7.99 -17.33 2.15
C ASP A 54 -6.87 -16.84 3.09
N PRO A 55 -6.17 -17.77 3.78
CA PRO A 55 -4.98 -17.43 4.53
C PRO A 55 -3.94 -16.78 3.64
N LYS A 56 -3.10 -15.94 4.24
CA LYS A 56 -1.98 -15.33 3.54
C LYS A 56 -1.10 -16.41 2.91
N ALA A 57 -0.69 -16.17 1.66
CA ALA A 57 0.17 -17.09 0.93
C ALA A 57 1.48 -17.36 1.69
N ASP A 58 1.72 -18.63 2.01
CA ASP A 58 2.93 -19.14 2.64
C ASP A 58 3.65 -20.09 1.65
N PRO A 59 4.84 -19.72 1.13
CA PRO A 59 5.59 -20.58 0.21
C PRO A 59 6.12 -21.87 0.86
N SER A 60 6.05 -21.99 2.19
CA SER A 60 6.46 -23.18 2.94
C SER A 60 5.32 -24.16 3.24
N ASP A 61 4.07 -23.79 2.96
CA ASP A 61 2.91 -24.67 3.16
C ASP A 61 2.70 -25.61 1.95
N SER A 62 3.02 -26.89 2.13
CA SER A 62 2.79 -27.94 1.13
C SER A 62 1.39 -28.55 1.17
N ASN A 63 0.56 -28.18 2.15
CA ASN A 63 -0.80 -28.72 2.31
C ASN A 63 -1.87 -27.84 1.65
N TYR A 64 -1.51 -26.67 1.13
CA TYR A 64 -2.42 -25.80 0.39
C TYR A 64 -2.89 -26.46 -0.91
N ILE A 65 -4.20 -26.55 -1.11
CA ILE A 65 -4.82 -27.09 -2.33
C ILE A 65 -5.24 -25.90 -3.21
N PRO A 66 -4.49 -25.54 -4.26
CA PRO A 66 -4.86 -24.40 -5.10
C PRO A 66 -6.16 -24.69 -5.85
N ARG A 67 -7.25 -24.04 -5.45
CA ARG A 67 -8.55 -24.08 -6.13
C ARG A 67 -8.77 -22.75 -6.86
N PRO A 68 -9.18 -22.77 -8.14
CA PRO A 68 -9.53 -21.54 -8.84
C PRO A 68 -10.91 -21.04 -8.43
N GLU A 69 -11.16 -19.78 -8.76
CA GLU A 69 -12.44 -19.11 -8.52
C GLU A 69 -13.63 -19.81 -9.19
N TRP A 70 -14.84 -19.59 -8.65
CA TRP A 70 -16.06 -20.32 -9.02
C TRP A 70 -16.39 -20.28 -10.53
N TYR A 71 -16.05 -19.19 -11.21
CA TYR A 71 -16.26 -19.01 -12.65
C TYR A 71 -15.28 -19.81 -13.52
N PHE A 72 -14.24 -20.41 -12.94
CA PHE A 72 -13.28 -21.29 -13.62
C PHE A 72 -13.40 -22.77 -13.23
N LEU A 73 -14.27 -23.12 -12.28
CA LEU A 73 -14.41 -24.50 -11.80
C LEU A 73 -14.78 -25.51 -12.90
N PHE A 74 -15.61 -25.12 -13.87
CA PHE A 74 -15.95 -25.99 -14.99
C PHE A 74 -14.71 -26.35 -15.83
N LEU A 75 -13.80 -25.39 -16.02
CA LEU A 75 -12.58 -25.57 -16.78
C LEU A 75 -11.59 -26.41 -15.98
N PHE A 76 -11.45 -26.14 -14.69
CA PHE A 76 -10.64 -26.94 -13.78
C PHE A 76 -11.02 -28.42 -13.79
N GLU A 77 -12.31 -28.73 -13.68
CA GLU A 77 -12.81 -30.11 -13.74
C GLU A 77 -12.60 -30.72 -15.13
N PHE A 78 -12.79 -29.95 -16.20
CA PHE A 78 -12.53 -30.41 -17.57
C PHE A 78 -11.06 -30.81 -17.78
N LEU A 79 -10.11 -30.05 -17.22
CA LEU A 79 -8.68 -30.32 -17.38
C LEU A 79 -8.24 -31.63 -16.73
N LYS A 80 -8.97 -32.14 -15.72
CA LYS A 80 -8.69 -33.46 -15.12
C LYS A 80 -8.81 -34.62 -16.13
N TYR A 81 -9.55 -34.42 -17.23
CA TYR A 81 -9.69 -35.42 -18.30
C TYR A 81 -8.64 -35.26 -19.42
N VAL A 82 -7.84 -34.20 -19.39
CA VAL A 82 -6.82 -33.92 -20.40
C VAL A 82 -5.47 -34.45 -19.89
N PRO A 83 -4.75 -35.29 -20.64
CA PRO A 83 -3.44 -35.77 -20.21
C PRO A 83 -2.46 -34.59 -20.10
N GLY A 84 -1.60 -34.55 -19.09
CA GLY A 84 -0.78 -33.37 -18.76
C GLY A 84 0.06 -32.79 -19.92
N LYS A 85 0.51 -33.62 -20.87
CA LYS A 85 1.21 -33.13 -22.08
C LYS A 85 0.32 -32.28 -23.02
N LEU A 86 -0.99 -32.41 -22.91
CA LEU A 86 -2.00 -31.71 -23.71
C LEU A 86 -2.78 -30.67 -22.89
N GLU A 87 -2.37 -30.39 -21.66
CA GLU A 87 -3.09 -29.45 -20.79
C GLU A 87 -3.26 -28.06 -21.43
N TRP A 88 -2.23 -27.58 -22.12
CA TRP A 88 -2.26 -26.32 -22.88
C TRP A 88 -3.35 -26.30 -23.98
N VAL A 89 -3.68 -27.46 -24.55
CA VAL A 89 -4.78 -27.57 -25.52
C VAL A 89 -6.12 -27.35 -24.83
N GLY A 90 -6.27 -27.91 -23.63
CA GLY A 90 -7.47 -27.75 -22.81
C GLY A 90 -7.67 -26.32 -22.29
N THR A 91 -6.59 -25.65 -21.87
CA THR A 91 -6.65 -24.31 -21.25
C THR A 91 -6.67 -23.17 -22.26
N ILE A 92 -5.93 -23.28 -23.37
CA ILE A 92 -5.74 -22.17 -24.32
C ILE A 92 -6.48 -22.44 -25.62
N VAL A 93 -6.26 -23.61 -26.23
CA VAL A 93 -6.76 -23.87 -27.59
C VAL A 93 -8.28 -24.02 -27.60
N ILE A 94 -8.86 -24.82 -26.71
CA ILE A 94 -10.30 -25.06 -26.70
C ILE A 94 -11.09 -23.78 -26.38
N PRO A 95 -10.81 -23.04 -25.29
CA PRO A 95 -11.46 -21.76 -25.04
C PRO A 95 -11.20 -20.74 -26.16
N GLY A 96 -9.98 -20.70 -26.69
CA GLY A 96 -9.62 -19.83 -27.81
C GLY A 96 -10.45 -20.11 -29.07
N ILE A 97 -10.64 -21.37 -29.44
CA ILE A 97 -11.51 -21.77 -30.56
C ILE A 97 -12.97 -21.42 -30.26
N ALA A 98 -13.45 -21.61 -29.03
CA ALA A 98 -14.83 -21.26 -28.66
C ALA A 98 -15.08 -19.74 -28.80
N VAL A 99 -14.14 -18.91 -28.31
CA VAL A 99 -14.20 -17.46 -28.46
C VAL A 99 -14.08 -17.05 -29.93
N ALA A 100 -13.15 -17.66 -30.68
CA ALA A 100 -12.99 -17.39 -32.11
C ALA A 100 -14.26 -17.77 -32.90
N ALA A 101 -14.92 -18.88 -32.57
CA ALA A 101 -16.20 -19.25 -33.14
C ALA A 101 -17.27 -18.19 -32.83
N LEU A 102 -17.41 -17.76 -31.57
CA LEU A 102 -18.36 -16.70 -31.21
C LEU A 102 -18.05 -15.37 -31.90
N PHE A 103 -16.77 -15.02 -32.06
CA PHE A 103 -16.33 -13.83 -32.77
C PHE A 103 -16.63 -13.91 -34.27
N LEU A 104 -16.46 -15.10 -34.87
CA LEU A 104 -16.74 -15.35 -36.29
C LEU A 104 -18.21 -15.67 -36.57
N LEU A 105 -19.06 -15.74 -35.52
CA LEU A 105 -20.50 -15.98 -35.60
C LEU A 105 -21.20 -15.13 -36.68
N PRO A 106 -20.98 -13.81 -36.82
CA PRO A 106 -21.62 -13.01 -37.88
C PRO A 106 -21.30 -13.45 -39.30
N PHE A 107 -20.19 -14.18 -39.55
CA PHE A 107 -19.78 -14.59 -40.90
C PHE A 107 -20.36 -15.94 -41.32
N TYR A 108 -20.42 -16.91 -40.40
CA TYR A 108 -20.94 -18.24 -40.73
C TYR A 108 -22.44 -18.42 -40.40
N ASP A 109 -23.01 -17.58 -39.54
CA ASP A 109 -24.42 -17.64 -39.20
C ASP A 109 -25.29 -16.90 -40.22
N LYS A 110 -25.71 -17.63 -41.26
CA LYS A 110 -26.50 -17.12 -42.38
C LYS A 110 -28.02 -17.08 -42.12
N SER A 111 -28.46 -17.26 -40.87
CA SER A 111 -29.90 -17.30 -40.56
C SER A 111 -30.58 -15.96 -40.89
N PRO A 112 -31.65 -15.93 -41.71
CA PRO A 112 -32.39 -14.71 -42.01
C PRO A 112 -33.20 -14.18 -40.81
N ILE A 113 -33.28 -14.96 -39.73
CA ILE A 113 -34.06 -14.64 -38.53
C ILE A 113 -33.10 -14.21 -37.41
N ARG A 114 -33.23 -12.95 -36.95
CA ARG A 114 -32.45 -12.38 -35.85
C ARG A 114 -33.04 -12.66 -34.46
N TYR A 115 -34.35 -12.85 -34.35
CA TYR A 115 -35.02 -13.03 -33.05
C TYR A 115 -34.61 -14.35 -32.39
N TRP A 116 -33.96 -14.28 -31.23
CA TRP A 116 -33.28 -15.40 -30.56
C TRP A 116 -34.19 -16.62 -30.34
N LYS A 117 -35.46 -16.44 -29.90
CA LYS A 117 -36.39 -17.56 -29.65
C LYS A 117 -36.70 -18.40 -30.89
N LYS A 118 -36.47 -17.86 -32.10
CA LYS A 118 -36.69 -18.58 -33.37
C LYS A 118 -35.43 -19.30 -33.85
N ARG A 119 -34.26 -19.06 -33.23
CA ARG A 119 -32.97 -19.67 -33.60
C ARG A 119 -32.73 -20.96 -32.82
N LYS A 120 -33.61 -21.96 -33.02
CA LYS A 120 -33.62 -23.20 -32.23
C LYS A 120 -32.24 -23.88 -32.19
N VAL A 121 -31.55 -23.99 -33.33
CA VAL A 121 -30.23 -24.64 -33.40
C VAL A 121 -29.19 -23.93 -32.55
N GLY A 122 -29.03 -22.61 -32.71
CA GLY A 122 -28.06 -21.84 -31.92
C GLY A 122 -28.39 -21.85 -30.42
N LEU A 123 -29.68 -21.75 -30.08
CA LEU A 123 -30.13 -21.84 -28.70
C LEU A 123 -29.88 -23.23 -28.09
N SER A 124 -30.08 -24.30 -28.86
CA SER A 124 -29.79 -25.67 -28.42
C SER A 124 -28.30 -25.90 -28.21
N ILE A 125 -27.44 -25.46 -29.12
CA ILE A 125 -25.98 -25.58 -28.99
C ILE A 125 -25.50 -24.82 -27.75
N MET A 126 -25.89 -23.55 -27.61
CA MET A 126 -25.55 -22.74 -26.44
C MET A 126 -26.09 -23.37 -25.15
N GLY A 127 -27.31 -23.88 -25.17
CA GLY A 127 -27.92 -24.58 -24.04
C GLY A 127 -27.11 -25.80 -23.60
N VAL A 128 -26.66 -26.64 -24.53
CA VAL A 128 -25.80 -27.80 -24.22
C VAL A 128 -24.48 -27.37 -23.62
N ILE A 129 -23.84 -26.31 -24.16
CA ILE A 129 -22.58 -25.77 -23.64
C ILE A 129 -22.76 -25.27 -22.20
N VAL A 130 -23.79 -24.47 -21.95
CA VAL A 130 -24.08 -23.93 -20.60
C VAL A 130 -24.41 -25.05 -19.62
N LEU A 131 -25.21 -26.03 -20.03
CA LEU A 131 -25.51 -27.20 -19.19
C LEU A 131 -24.26 -28.03 -18.89
N ALA A 132 -23.35 -28.19 -19.85
CA ALA A 132 -22.06 -28.85 -19.63
C ALA A 132 -21.19 -28.06 -18.64
N MET A 133 -21.12 -26.73 -18.78
CA MET A 133 -20.40 -25.87 -17.83
C MET A 133 -20.97 -26.00 -16.41
N ILE A 134 -22.30 -25.92 -16.25
CA ILE A 134 -22.95 -26.08 -14.95
C ILE A 134 -22.67 -27.48 -14.38
N GLY A 135 -22.81 -28.53 -15.18
CA GLY A 135 -22.56 -29.90 -14.74
C GLY A 135 -21.12 -30.13 -14.28
N LEU A 136 -20.15 -29.57 -15.01
CA LEU A 136 -18.73 -29.61 -14.63
C LEU A 136 -18.45 -28.79 -13.37
N THR A 137 -19.03 -27.59 -13.23
CA THR A 137 -18.90 -26.80 -11.99
C THR A 137 -19.47 -27.54 -10.79
N VAL A 138 -20.68 -28.12 -10.91
CA VAL A 138 -21.29 -28.90 -9.81
C VAL A 138 -20.41 -30.10 -9.44
N ARG A 139 -19.87 -30.80 -10.44
CA ARG A 139 -18.94 -31.91 -10.21
C ARG A 139 -17.63 -31.45 -9.57
N ALA A 140 -17.08 -30.31 -9.98
CA ALA A 140 -15.88 -29.72 -9.39
C ALA A 140 -16.08 -29.46 -7.90
N VAL A 141 -17.22 -28.85 -7.55
CA VAL A 141 -17.60 -28.59 -6.15
C VAL A 141 -17.79 -29.89 -5.37
N ALA A 142 -18.48 -30.89 -5.95
CA ALA A 142 -18.77 -32.14 -5.27
C ALA A 142 -17.56 -33.06 -5.06
N THR A 143 -16.54 -32.97 -5.92
CA THR A 143 -15.37 -33.87 -5.88
C THR A 143 -14.14 -33.24 -5.21
N THR A 144 -14.12 -31.92 -5.05
CA THR A 144 -12.99 -31.22 -4.44
C THR A 144 -13.29 -30.99 -2.97
N PRO A 145 -12.46 -31.48 -2.04
CA PRO A 145 -12.69 -31.28 -0.61
C PRO A 145 -12.73 -29.79 -0.29
N GLU A 146 -13.63 -29.42 0.60
CA GLU A 146 -13.71 -28.06 1.15
C GLU A 146 -12.36 -27.75 1.81
N GLN A 147 -11.74 -26.63 1.43
CA GLN A 147 -10.56 -26.16 2.15
C GLN A 147 -11.02 -25.73 3.54
N ALA A 148 -10.12 -25.80 4.53
CA ALA A 148 -10.38 -25.20 5.83
C ALA A 148 -10.43 -23.68 5.65
N GLU A 149 -11.56 -23.17 5.17
CA GLU A 149 -11.92 -21.77 5.29
C GLU A 149 -11.81 -21.45 6.77
N VAL A 150 -11.00 -20.44 7.12
CA VAL A 150 -10.97 -19.95 8.49
C VAL A 150 -12.38 -19.43 8.74
N THR A 151 -13.22 -20.20 9.44
CA THR A 151 -14.59 -19.82 9.76
C THR A 151 -14.53 -18.49 10.48
N VAL A 152 -14.84 -17.44 9.74
CA VAL A 152 -14.64 -16.07 10.18
C VAL A 152 -15.55 -15.84 11.38
N ALA A 153 -14.91 -15.40 12.45
CA ALA A 153 -15.48 -15.16 13.75
C ALA A 153 -16.83 -14.40 13.73
N ASN A 154 -17.71 -14.79 14.66
CA ASN A 154 -19.07 -14.27 14.82
C ASN A 154 -19.17 -12.80 15.27
N SER A 155 -18.10 -12.00 15.18
CA SER A 155 -18.10 -10.60 15.60
C SER A 155 -17.30 -9.68 14.66
N ILE A 156 -17.87 -8.51 14.37
CA ILE A 156 -17.26 -7.45 13.52
C ILE A 156 -15.85 -7.08 14.02
N ARG A 157 -15.63 -7.12 15.34
CA ARG A 157 -14.34 -6.81 15.95
C ARG A 157 -13.27 -7.85 15.61
N GLU A 158 -13.66 -9.12 15.59
CA GLU A 158 -12.77 -10.24 15.33
C GLU A 158 -12.53 -10.40 13.82
N GLN A 159 -13.52 -10.04 12.99
CA GLN A 159 -13.34 -9.80 11.55
C GLN A 159 -12.32 -8.70 11.25
N VAL A 160 -12.38 -7.54 11.90
CA VAL A 160 -11.43 -6.44 11.66
C VAL A 160 -10.00 -6.82 12.07
N ILE A 161 -9.85 -7.62 13.14
CA ILE A 161 -8.55 -8.12 13.60
C ILE A 161 -8.02 -9.23 12.67
N LEU A 162 -8.85 -10.20 12.27
CA LEU A 162 -8.47 -11.29 11.37
C LEU A 162 -8.26 -10.82 9.92
N GLN A 163 -8.98 -9.80 9.46
CA GLN A 163 -8.83 -9.23 8.12
C GLN A 163 -7.49 -8.50 7.93
N GLN A 164 -6.78 -8.19 9.03
CA GLN A 164 -5.38 -7.74 8.97
C GLN A 164 -4.40 -8.88 8.63
N ASP A 165 -4.76 -10.12 8.93
CA ASP A 165 -3.98 -11.34 8.63
C ASP A 165 -4.47 -12.07 7.36
N LEU A 166 -5.66 -11.70 6.85
CA LEU A 166 -6.27 -12.29 5.66
C LEU A 166 -6.22 -11.29 4.49
N GLY A 167 -5.30 -11.54 3.56
CA GLY A 167 -4.99 -10.66 2.41
C GLY A 167 -3.64 -9.93 2.56
N MET A 168 -3.13 -9.34 1.46
CA MET A 168 -1.97 -8.46 1.55
C MET A 168 -2.39 -7.15 2.26
N PRO A 169 -1.83 -6.83 3.44
CA PRO A 169 -2.18 -5.59 4.11
C PRO A 169 -1.78 -4.39 3.24
N PRO A 170 -2.59 -3.31 3.18
CA PRO A 170 -2.28 -2.11 2.40
C PRO A 170 -1.00 -1.42 2.89
N TYR A 171 -0.53 -1.77 4.08
CA TYR A 171 0.74 -1.35 4.68
C TYR A 171 1.54 -2.60 5.01
N GLY A 172 2.38 -3.01 4.07
CA GLY A 172 3.31 -4.14 4.24
C GLY A 172 4.74 -3.66 4.29
N LEU A 173 5.58 -4.37 5.05
CA LEU A 173 7.04 -4.25 4.97
C LEU A 173 7.51 -4.55 3.53
N ALA A 174 8.72 -4.11 3.17
CA ALA A 174 9.29 -4.28 1.83
C ALA A 174 9.33 -5.74 1.31
N TYR A 175 9.14 -6.73 2.20
CA TYR A 175 9.11 -8.16 1.90
C TYR A 175 7.78 -8.85 2.27
N GLY A 176 6.73 -8.08 2.54
CA GLY A 176 5.42 -8.57 2.95
C GLY A 176 5.37 -9.00 4.44
N GLY A 177 4.21 -8.82 5.08
CA GLY A 177 4.05 -8.98 6.53
C GLY A 177 3.08 -7.94 7.09
N PRO A 178 2.18 -8.29 8.04
CA PRO A 178 1.47 -7.26 8.78
C PRO A 178 2.47 -6.47 9.63
N LEU A 179 2.28 -5.17 9.74
CA LEU A 179 2.92 -4.39 10.77
C LEU A 179 2.51 -4.99 12.12
N SER A 180 3.48 -5.30 12.97
CA SER A 180 3.22 -5.70 14.34
C SER A 180 2.43 -4.63 15.07
N LYS A 181 1.72 -5.02 16.14
CA LYS A 181 0.97 -4.07 16.97
C LYS A 181 1.84 -2.89 17.43
N ALA A 182 3.11 -3.17 17.75
CA ALA A 182 4.10 -2.15 18.12
C ALA A 182 4.42 -1.20 16.97
N GLU A 183 4.57 -1.71 15.74
CA GLU A 183 4.84 -0.87 14.55
C GLU A 183 3.62 -0.04 14.16
N ILE A 184 2.41 -0.58 14.29
CA ILE A 184 1.16 0.18 14.08
C ILE A 184 1.03 1.27 15.14
N GLU A 185 1.27 0.95 16.41
CA GLU A 185 1.26 1.93 17.50
C GLU A 185 2.33 3.00 17.27
N ALA A 186 3.52 2.64 16.78
CA ALA A 186 4.57 3.59 16.42
C ALA A 186 4.17 4.51 15.26
N ILE A 187 3.52 3.98 14.22
CA ILE A 187 3.04 4.77 13.07
C ILE A 187 1.89 5.69 13.51
N VAL A 188 0.94 5.19 14.31
CA VAL A 188 -0.19 5.99 14.81
C VAL A 188 0.32 7.07 15.76
N ALA A 189 1.29 6.77 16.63
CA ALA A 189 1.93 7.76 17.48
C ALA A 189 2.70 8.81 16.66
N PHE A 190 3.41 8.38 15.61
CA PHE A 190 4.06 9.28 14.68
C PHE A 190 3.04 10.22 14.00
N MET A 191 1.96 9.68 13.43
CA MET A 191 0.94 10.48 12.75
C MET A 191 0.19 11.41 13.68
N ARG A 192 -0.17 10.96 14.88
CA ARG A 192 -0.96 11.76 15.83
C ARG A 192 -0.14 12.82 16.54
N TYR A 193 1.13 12.55 16.86
CA TYR A 193 1.89 13.39 17.77
C TYR A 193 3.21 13.92 17.21
N THR A 194 3.61 13.44 16.03
CA THR A 194 4.86 13.85 15.38
C THR A 194 4.61 14.55 14.05
N TRP A 195 3.45 14.34 13.41
CA TRP A 195 3.05 14.95 12.14
C TRP A 195 1.98 16.05 12.28
N ASP A 196 1.08 15.96 13.26
CA ASP A 196 0.02 16.95 13.53
C ASP A 196 0.34 17.76 14.81
N ASP A 197 0.67 19.04 14.64
CA ASP A 197 1.05 19.94 15.74
C ASP A 197 -0.11 20.32 16.68
N ARG A 198 -1.33 19.80 16.45
CA ARG A 198 -2.54 20.14 17.23
C ARG A 198 -2.87 19.15 18.35
N ALA A 199 -2.20 18.01 18.42
CA ALA A 199 -2.51 16.97 19.40
C ALA A 199 -1.49 16.98 20.55
N GLU A 200 -1.98 17.18 21.77
CA GLU A 200 -1.17 17.09 22.99
C GLU A 200 -0.94 15.61 23.37
N LEU A 201 0.30 15.29 23.74
CA LEU A 201 0.72 13.95 24.15
C LEU A 201 0.14 13.57 25.52
N PRO A 202 -0.37 12.34 25.71
CA PRO A 202 -0.69 11.84 27.05
C PRO A 202 0.60 11.71 27.88
N ALA A 203 0.52 11.95 29.18
CA ALA A 203 1.67 12.01 30.09
C ALA A 203 2.57 10.74 30.08
N GLU A 204 2.02 9.59 29.68
CA GLU A 204 2.78 8.33 29.55
C GLU A 204 3.61 8.24 28.27
N ALA A 205 3.29 9.01 27.22
CA ALA A 205 4.05 9.07 25.96
C ALA A 205 5.19 10.10 25.98
N ALA A 206 5.43 10.75 27.13
CA ALA A 206 6.45 11.78 27.35
C ALA A 206 7.90 11.30 27.14
N ILE A 207 8.12 9.99 26.95
CA ILE A 207 9.42 9.42 26.59
C ILE A 207 9.92 9.93 25.22
N ALA A 208 9.01 10.44 24.36
CA ALA A 208 9.32 11.05 23.06
C ALA A 208 9.04 12.58 22.99
N ALA A 209 8.93 13.26 24.13
CA ALA A 209 8.83 14.72 24.14
C ALA A 209 10.07 15.38 23.50
N PRO A 210 9.94 16.53 22.81
CA PRO A 210 11.11 17.33 22.45
C PRO A 210 11.93 17.63 23.72
N PRO A 211 13.27 17.69 23.64
CA PRO A 211 14.07 18.05 24.80
C PRO A 211 13.58 19.40 25.33
N THR A 212 13.14 19.43 26.59
CA THR A 212 12.81 20.68 27.27
C THR A 212 14.13 21.37 27.60
N TRP A 213 14.47 22.42 26.84
CA TRP A 213 15.68 23.20 27.06
C TRP A 213 15.30 24.62 27.47
N GLU A 214 15.90 25.10 28.55
CA GLU A 214 15.79 26.48 28.99
C GLU A 214 17.03 27.26 28.53
N GLU A 215 16.81 28.47 28.00
CA GLU A 215 17.88 29.32 27.48
C GLU A 215 18.86 29.69 28.64
N GLY A 216 20.06 29.09 28.61
CA GLY A 216 21.07 29.21 29.68
C GLY A 216 21.54 27.85 30.27
N MET A 217 20.82 26.76 30.00
CA MET A 217 21.26 25.40 30.32
C MET A 217 22.32 24.93 29.32
N ILE A 218 23.41 24.32 29.82
CA ILE A 218 24.38 23.63 28.97
C ILE A 218 23.81 22.23 28.66
N PRO A 219 23.47 21.93 27.39
CA PRO A 219 22.97 20.61 27.02
C PRO A 219 24.11 19.59 26.99
N SER A 220 23.76 18.31 27.19
CA SER A 220 24.67 17.16 27.04
C SER A 220 24.35 16.37 25.76
N TYR A 221 25.30 15.56 25.29
CA TYR A 221 25.02 14.64 24.21
C TYR A 221 23.95 13.62 24.61
N GLU A 222 24.15 12.94 25.73
CA GLU A 222 23.33 11.82 26.17
C GLU A 222 21.84 12.20 26.35
N ILE A 223 21.55 13.37 26.92
CA ILE A 223 20.17 13.71 27.28
C ILE A 223 19.48 14.53 26.18
N GLU A 224 20.11 15.58 25.66
CA GLU A 224 19.45 16.53 24.76
C GLU A 224 19.81 16.31 23.29
N ILE A 225 21.10 16.34 22.96
CA ILE A 225 21.55 16.38 21.55
C ILE A 225 21.30 15.04 20.86
N SER A 226 21.52 13.92 21.54
CA SER A 226 21.26 12.57 21.01
C SER A 226 19.81 12.43 20.55
N LYS A 227 18.83 13.00 21.27
CA LYS A 227 17.42 12.97 20.89
C LYS A 227 17.18 13.72 19.58
N ILE A 228 17.84 14.86 19.38
CA ILE A 228 17.71 15.65 18.15
C ILE A 228 18.38 14.91 16.99
N VAL A 229 19.58 14.38 17.19
CA VAL A 229 20.36 13.64 16.19
C VAL A 229 19.63 12.37 15.75
N MET A 230 19.16 11.56 16.70
CA MET A 230 18.43 10.32 16.42
C MET A 230 17.13 10.57 15.66
N ARG A 231 16.43 11.67 16.00
CA ARG A 231 15.16 12.03 15.38
C ARG A 231 15.32 12.61 13.97
N ASN A 232 16.35 13.41 13.72
CA ASN A 232 16.44 14.24 12.51
C ASN A 232 17.58 13.86 11.56
N CYS A 233 18.65 13.20 12.05
CA CYS A 233 19.90 13.04 11.31
C CYS A 233 20.17 11.58 10.92
N VAL A 234 19.98 10.63 11.85
CA VAL A 234 20.42 9.22 11.70
C VAL A 234 19.78 8.49 10.52
N SER A 235 18.57 8.87 10.10
CA SER A 235 17.89 8.25 8.95
C SER A 235 18.72 8.35 7.66
N CYS A 236 19.47 9.45 7.51
CA CYS A 236 20.34 9.76 6.39
C CYS A 236 21.83 9.56 6.73
N HIS A 237 22.24 9.80 7.98
CA HIS A 237 23.62 9.66 8.47
C HIS A 237 23.88 8.29 9.11
N ARG A 238 23.74 7.23 8.30
CA ARG A 238 23.98 5.84 8.67
C ARG A 238 24.72 5.08 7.56
N PRO A 239 25.33 3.92 7.87
CA PRO A 239 26.05 3.13 6.86
C PRO A 239 25.19 2.80 5.63
N GLY A 240 25.79 2.87 4.44
CA GLY A 240 25.12 2.54 3.18
C GLY A 240 24.27 3.66 2.56
N LYS A 241 24.44 4.91 3.00
CA LYS A 241 23.82 6.11 2.40
C LYS A 241 24.87 7.01 1.74
N GLU A 242 24.43 7.83 0.78
CA GLU A 242 25.25 8.87 0.16
C GLU A 242 25.33 10.09 1.10
N ASN A 243 26.26 10.05 2.05
CA ASN A 243 26.37 11.01 3.15
C ASN A 243 27.82 11.40 3.48
N ASN A 244 28.73 11.29 2.50
CA ASN A 244 30.18 11.53 2.66
C ASN A 244 30.79 10.72 3.81
N ASN A 245 30.30 9.48 4.01
CA ASN A 245 30.69 8.57 5.09
C ASN A 245 30.50 9.14 6.50
N TYR A 246 29.72 10.21 6.68
CA TYR A 246 29.49 10.85 7.96
C TYR A 246 28.34 10.17 8.69
N LEU A 247 28.65 9.51 9.80
CA LEU A 247 27.74 8.70 10.60
C LEU A 247 27.42 9.41 11.91
N MET A 248 26.19 9.26 12.39
CA MET A 248 25.71 9.97 13.58
C MET A 248 24.95 9.05 14.56
N GLN A 249 25.23 7.74 14.57
CA GLN A 249 24.53 6.80 15.46
C GLN A 249 25.08 6.83 16.90
N SER A 250 26.24 7.46 17.12
CA SER A 250 26.83 7.67 18.44
C SER A 250 27.61 8.98 18.50
N TYR A 251 27.91 9.44 19.72
CA TYR A 251 28.73 10.62 19.94
C TYR A 251 30.08 10.51 19.24
N GLN A 252 30.74 9.37 19.42
CA GLN A 252 32.03 9.09 18.81
C GLN A 252 31.97 9.11 17.28
N GLU A 253 30.90 8.56 16.69
CA GLU A 253 30.74 8.58 15.23
C GLU A 253 30.63 10.02 14.70
N MET A 254 29.90 10.90 15.39
CA MET A 254 29.77 12.32 15.00
C MET A 254 31.10 13.08 15.03
N LEU A 255 32.04 12.67 15.86
CA LEU A 255 33.33 13.34 15.98
C LEU A 255 34.40 12.76 15.06
N THR A 256 34.29 11.49 14.68
CA THR A 256 35.41 10.75 14.08
C THR A 256 35.15 10.20 12.68
N THR A 257 33.91 10.25 12.20
CA THR A 257 33.55 9.69 10.89
C THR A 257 33.37 10.78 9.83
N GLY A 258 33.30 10.36 8.57
CA GLY A 258 33.10 11.22 7.42
C GLY A 258 34.39 11.63 6.71
N ASP A 259 34.26 11.93 5.43
CA ASP A 259 35.36 12.33 4.55
C ASP A 259 35.98 13.70 4.96
N ASN A 260 35.25 14.47 5.78
CA ASN A 260 35.67 15.75 6.35
C ASN A 260 35.60 15.73 7.90
N ALA A 261 35.92 14.59 8.53
CA ALA A 261 35.79 14.42 9.99
C ALA A 261 36.43 15.55 10.81
N ASP A 262 37.56 16.09 10.34
CA ASP A 262 38.31 17.20 10.94
C ASP A 262 37.57 18.54 10.93
N LYS A 263 36.53 18.69 10.11
CA LYS A 263 35.74 19.92 9.92
C LYS A 263 34.26 19.76 10.23
N ASN A 264 33.79 18.52 10.32
CA ASN A 264 32.38 18.22 10.51
C ASN A 264 31.85 18.79 11.83
N LEU A 265 32.57 18.60 12.93
CA LEU A 265 32.15 19.05 14.25
C LEU A 265 33.36 19.37 15.12
N ILE A 266 33.47 20.62 15.57
CA ILE A 266 34.63 21.13 16.32
C ILE A 266 34.14 21.85 17.57
N ALA A 267 34.66 21.45 18.73
CA ALA A 267 34.37 22.09 20.01
C ALA A 267 34.71 23.59 19.99
N GLY A 268 33.77 24.44 20.40
CA GLY A 268 33.93 25.89 20.47
C GLY A 268 33.88 26.61 19.12
N ASP A 269 33.72 25.91 17.99
CA ASP A 269 33.75 26.51 16.66
C ASP A 269 32.42 26.34 15.91
N LEU A 270 31.71 27.47 15.79
CA LEU A 270 30.48 27.57 15.02
C LEU A 270 30.72 27.58 13.50
N ASN A 271 31.97 27.53 13.02
CA ASN A 271 32.27 27.35 11.59
C ASN A 271 32.35 25.88 11.17
N SER A 272 32.16 24.94 12.11
CA SER A 272 32.08 23.52 11.80
C SER A 272 30.93 23.23 10.81
N TYR A 273 31.16 22.26 9.90
CA TYR A 273 30.22 21.99 8.81
C TYR A 273 28.84 21.56 9.32
N LEU A 274 28.77 20.80 10.42
CA LEU A 274 27.50 20.43 11.02
C LEU A 274 26.71 21.67 11.46
N TYR A 275 27.32 22.59 12.21
CA TYR A 275 26.61 23.79 12.66
C TYR A 275 26.17 24.67 11.48
N GLN A 276 27.07 24.89 10.52
CA GLN A 276 26.76 25.70 9.33
C GLN A 276 25.58 25.13 8.55
N THR A 277 25.58 23.81 8.30
CA THR A 277 24.52 23.16 7.54
C THR A 277 23.18 23.16 8.27
N ILE A 278 23.15 22.93 9.60
CA ILE A 278 21.90 22.96 10.39
C ILE A 278 21.36 24.37 10.61
N ALA A 279 22.23 25.38 10.61
CA ALA A 279 21.86 26.80 10.67
C ALA A 279 21.31 27.32 9.33
N GLY A 280 21.28 26.49 8.29
CA GLY A 280 20.73 26.85 6.98
C GLY A 280 21.77 27.36 5.98
N ASN A 281 23.06 27.30 6.30
CA ASN A 281 24.13 27.72 5.39
C ASN A 281 24.64 26.54 4.56
N ALA A 282 25.02 26.79 3.31
CA ALA A 282 25.75 25.81 2.52
C ALA A 282 27.26 25.97 2.78
N VAL A 283 27.97 24.84 2.86
CA VAL A 283 29.44 24.83 2.94
C VAL A 283 29.99 24.96 1.53
N LEU A 284 30.88 25.93 1.32
CA LEU A 284 31.53 26.18 0.03
C LEU A 284 32.97 25.65 0.03
N ASP A 285 33.45 25.26 -1.14
CA ASP A 285 34.85 24.91 -1.36
C ASP A 285 35.72 26.16 -1.58
N ALA A 286 37.03 25.96 -1.80
CA ALA A 286 37.98 27.06 -2.02
C ALA A 286 37.72 27.86 -3.32
N ASN A 287 36.92 27.34 -4.24
CA ASN A 287 36.55 27.97 -5.50
C ASN A 287 35.18 28.67 -5.43
N GLY A 288 34.47 28.54 -4.30
CA GLY A 288 33.13 29.09 -4.11
C GLY A 288 32.00 28.17 -4.61
N GLU A 289 32.30 26.92 -4.96
CA GLU A 289 31.29 25.91 -5.31
C GLU A 289 30.71 25.26 -4.05
N VAL A 290 29.47 24.79 -4.12
CA VAL A 290 28.80 24.17 -2.96
C VAL A 290 29.37 22.78 -2.73
N LEU A 291 30.08 22.61 -1.61
CA LEU A 291 30.63 21.34 -1.15
C LEU A 291 29.58 20.52 -0.38
N ILE A 292 28.81 21.17 0.49
CA ILE A 292 27.73 20.54 1.29
C ILE A 292 26.53 21.48 1.33
N HIS A 293 25.35 20.96 0.95
CA HIS A 293 24.10 21.71 1.07
C HIS A 293 23.66 21.88 2.53
N GLN A 294 22.81 22.87 2.79
CA GLN A 294 22.11 23.02 4.06
C GLN A 294 21.38 21.72 4.45
N MET A 295 21.33 21.41 5.75
CA MET A 295 20.69 20.21 6.27
C MET A 295 19.66 20.58 7.34
N PRO A 296 18.49 19.91 7.40
CA PRO A 296 17.97 18.96 6.43
C PRO A 296 17.64 19.61 5.06
N LEU A 297 17.84 18.87 3.97
CA LEU A 297 17.70 19.38 2.58
C LEU A 297 16.33 20.02 2.28
N THR A 298 15.27 19.53 2.91
CA THR A 298 13.89 19.93 2.59
C THR A 298 13.38 21.08 3.45
N LYS A 299 13.87 21.24 4.69
CA LYS A 299 13.40 22.24 5.64
C LYS A 299 14.45 22.45 6.74
N ILE A 300 14.74 23.72 7.04
CA ILE A 300 15.63 24.13 8.13
C ILE A 300 15.07 23.64 9.48
N MET A 301 15.97 23.28 10.40
CA MET A 301 15.59 22.85 11.75
C MET A 301 14.86 23.95 12.53
N LYS A 302 14.16 23.56 13.60
CA LYS A 302 13.60 24.52 14.55
C LYS A 302 14.72 25.36 15.17
N GLU A 303 14.48 26.65 15.32
CA GLU A 303 15.46 27.60 15.88
C GLU A 303 15.94 27.21 17.27
N GLU A 304 15.05 26.68 18.11
CA GLU A 304 15.38 26.15 19.44
C GLU A 304 16.45 25.05 19.39
N TYR A 305 16.38 24.14 18.41
CA TYR A 305 17.38 23.07 18.27
C TYR A 305 18.71 23.62 17.79
N ILE A 306 18.69 24.60 16.90
CA ILE A 306 19.92 25.26 16.42
C ILE A 306 20.62 25.96 17.59
N LYS A 307 19.89 26.71 18.42
CA LYS A 307 20.41 27.33 19.64
C LYS A 307 20.96 26.31 20.64
N MET A 308 20.33 25.15 20.75
CA MET A 308 20.80 24.07 21.62
C MET A 308 22.13 23.48 21.13
N PHE A 309 22.26 23.23 19.82
CA PHE A 309 23.54 22.84 19.21
C PHE A 309 24.59 23.94 19.37
N GLU A 310 24.22 25.21 19.25
CA GLU A 310 25.12 26.34 19.50
C GLU A 310 25.68 26.32 20.92
N ALA A 311 24.80 26.23 21.91
CA ALA A 311 25.17 26.17 23.32
C ALA A 311 26.04 24.94 23.62
N TRP A 312 25.70 23.79 23.05
CA TRP A 312 26.48 22.56 23.20
C TRP A 312 27.90 22.70 22.63
N ILE A 313 28.02 23.20 21.40
CA ILE A 313 29.29 23.37 20.70
C ILE A 313 30.17 24.38 21.45
N LEU A 314 29.62 25.53 21.82
CA LEU A 314 30.36 26.59 22.53
C LEU A 314 30.89 26.13 23.90
N ASN A 315 30.21 25.19 24.56
CA ASN A 315 30.62 24.64 25.85
C ASN A 315 31.45 23.37 25.74
N GLY A 316 32.06 23.10 24.59
CA GLY A 316 33.00 21.99 24.43
C GLY A 316 32.35 20.63 24.22
N MET A 317 31.06 20.60 23.90
CA MET A 317 30.30 19.39 23.56
C MET A 317 30.35 18.30 24.63
N PRO A 318 29.92 18.56 25.87
CA PRO A 318 29.90 17.53 26.91
C PRO A 318 29.09 16.31 26.45
N GLU A 319 29.65 15.11 26.66
CA GLU A 319 28.98 13.87 26.28
C GLU A 319 27.90 13.53 27.31
N THR A 320 28.28 13.53 28.59
CA THR A 320 27.42 13.12 29.70
C THR A 320 26.73 14.30 30.38
N ALA A 321 25.66 13.99 31.11
CA ALA A 321 24.95 14.99 31.93
C ALA A 321 25.85 15.58 33.02
N GLU A 322 26.71 14.77 33.63
CA GLU A 322 27.63 15.19 34.69
C GLU A 322 28.66 16.20 34.17
N GLU A 323 29.18 16.00 32.95
CA GLU A 323 30.08 16.94 32.30
C GLU A 323 29.40 18.28 32.01
N ALA A 324 28.16 18.25 31.54
CA ALA A 324 27.37 19.45 31.28
C ALA A 324 27.05 20.22 32.58
N GLU A 325 26.70 19.50 33.65
CA GLU A 325 26.48 20.09 34.98
C GLU A 325 27.76 20.71 35.56
N ALA A 326 28.91 20.04 35.42
CA ALA A 326 30.19 20.54 35.90
C ALA A 326 30.62 21.86 35.21
N LEU A 327 30.27 22.03 33.93
CA LEU A 327 30.51 23.27 33.18
C LEU A 327 29.54 24.39 33.57
N SER A 328 28.38 24.04 34.13
CA SER A 328 27.38 24.99 34.63
C SER A 328 27.67 25.49 36.05
N ALA A 329 28.48 24.74 36.81
CA ALA A 329 28.90 25.09 38.16
C ALA A 329 30.09 26.07 38.14
N THR A 330 29.85 27.34 38.48
CA THR A 330 30.92 28.33 38.73
C THR A 330 31.97 27.80 39.72
N PRO A 331 33.28 27.97 39.47
CA PRO A 331 34.31 27.61 40.45
C PRO A 331 34.15 28.47 41.70
N GLU A 332 33.96 27.82 42.85
CA GLU A 332 34.04 28.44 44.17
C GLU A 332 35.47 29.01 44.36
N PRO A 333 35.66 30.27 44.81
CA PRO A 333 36.99 30.81 45.00
C PRO A 333 37.68 30.03 46.12
N GLU A 334 38.85 29.44 45.83
CA GLU A 334 39.69 28.78 46.84
C GLU A 334 40.02 29.76 47.99
N PRO A 335 40.01 29.29 49.26
CA PRO A 335 40.14 30.12 50.45
C PRO A 335 41.52 30.76 50.67
#